data_AF-A0A561SY01-F1
#
_entry.id   AF-A0A561SY01-F1
#
_cell.length_a   1.000
_cell.length_b   1.000
_cell.length_c   1.000
_cell.angle_alpha   90.00
_cell.angle_beta   90.00
_cell.angle_gamma   90.00
#
_symmetry.space_group_name_H-M   'P 1'
#
loop_
_entity.id
_entity.type
_entity.pdbx_description
1 polymer ?
#
loop_
_entity_poly.entity_id
_entity_poly.type
_entity_poly.pdbx_seq_one_letter_code
_entity_poly.pdbx_strand_id
1 'polypeptide(L)'
;MVEDPSGWMRLAAQLAQMPELASRLIAEHRDDGRGRCVRCTLPGRGTPGERWPCGPAALARAAQEVAARTWSHRDFTHPGPASHKAGPV
;
A
#
# COMPACT_ATOMS: atom_id res chain seq x y z
N MET A 1 5.24 -24.51 2.97
CA MET A 1 5.52 -23.40 2.05
C MET A 1 6.01 -22.25 2.90
N VAL A 2 7.32 -22.01 2.95
CA VAL A 2 7.89 -20.89 3.70
C VAL A 2 7.82 -19.69 2.77
N GLU A 3 6.93 -18.76 3.05
CA GLU A 3 6.89 -17.46 2.37
C GLU A 3 8.23 -16.77 2.63
N ASP A 4 9.00 -16.50 1.58
CA ASP A 4 10.27 -15.77 1.69
C ASP A 4 9.99 -14.35 2.21
N PRO A 5 10.37 -14.02 3.47
CA PRO A 5 10.07 -12.71 4.06
C PRO A 5 10.72 -11.58 3.26
N SER A 6 11.84 -11.89 2.59
CA SER A 6 12.59 -11.00 1.69
C SER A 6 11.79 -10.66 0.43
N GLY A 7 11.21 -11.67 -0.21
CA GLY A 7 10.42 -11.57 -1.44
C GLY A 7 9.10 -10.84 -1.20
N TRP A 8 8.45 -11.11 -0.08
CA TRP A 8 7.25 -10.36 0.34
C TRP A 8 7.55 -8.86 0.50
N MET A 9 8.63 -8.52 1.19
CA MET A 9 9.02 -7.12 1.42
C MET A 9 9.46 -6.43 0.11
N ARG A 10 10.11 -7.15 -0.81
CA ARG A 10 10.46 -6.64 -2.14
C ARG A 10 9.21 -6.35 -2.98
N LEU A 11 8.22 -7.23 -2.95
CA LEU A 11 6.92 -7.03 -3.58
C LEU A 11 6.20 -5.81 -2.98
N ALA A 12 6.21 -5.66 -1.65
CA ALA A 12 5.63 -4.50 -0.98
C ALA A 12 6.32 -3.20 -1.39
N ALA A 13 7.65 -3.20 -1.51
CA ALA A 13 8.41 -2.04 -1.97
C ALA A 13 8.13 -1.69 -3.45
N GLN A 14 7.98 -2.69 -4.32
CA GLN A 14 7.56 -2.46 -5.71
C GLN A 14 6.16 -1.87 -5.78
N LEU A 15 5.23 -2.40 -4.98
CA LEU A 15 3.86 -1.88 -4.90
C LEU A 15 3.80 -0.48 -4.28
N ALA A 16 4.71 -0.14 -3.36
CA ALA A 16 4.83 1.19 -2.76
C ALA A 16 5.19 2.26 -3.81
N GLN A 17 5.82 1.88 -4.93
CA GLN A 17 6.07 2.79 -6.05
C GLN A 17 4.81 3.05 -6.91
N MET A 18 3.71 2.33 -6.66
CA MET A 18 2.42 2.45 -7.36
C MET A 18 1.30 2.74 -6.35
N PRO A 19 1.26 3.94 -5.73
CA PRO A 19 0.34 4.25 -4.63
C PRO A 19 -1.13 4.18 -5.03
N GLU A 20 -1.49 4.50 -6.29
CA GLU A 20 -2.87 4.34 -6.77
C GLU A 20 -3.30 2.87 -6.80
N LEU A 21 -2.41 1.95 -7.21
CA LEU A 21 -2.70 0.52 -7.24
C LEU A 21 -2.84 -0.04 -5.81
N ALA A 22 -1.97 0.37 -4.89
CA ALA A 22 -2.09 0.00 -3.47
C ALA A 22 -3.42 0.48 -2.87
N SER A 23 -3.80 1.72 -3.16
CA SER A 23 -5.08 2.29 -2.68
C SER A 23 -6.28 1.56 -3.26
N ARG A 24 -6.23 1.22 -4.55
CA ARG A 24 -7.26 0.44 -5.23
C ARG A 24 -7.38 -0.98 -4.66
N LEU A 25 -6.26 -1.64 -4.38
CA LEU A 25 -6.25 -2.97 -3.75
C LEU A 25 -6.95 -2.96 -2.40
N ILE A 26 -6.71 -1.94 -1.55
CA ILE A 26 -7.39 -1.81 -0.26
C ILE A 26 -8.88 -1.51 -0.43
N ALA A 27 -9.24 -0.63 -1.37
CA ALA A 27 -10.62 -0.27 -1.65
C ALA A 27 -11.43 -1.46 -2.19
N GLU A 28 -10.82 -2.27 -3.05
CA GLU A 28 -11.42 -3.49 -3.57
C GLU A 28 -11.45 -4.58 -2.48
N HIS A 29 -10.35 -4.84 -1.78
CA HIS A 29 -10.23 -5.92 -0.78
C HIS A 29 -10.54 -5.45 0.66
N ARG A 30 -11.82 -5.11 0.90
CA ARG A 30 -12.34 -4.75 2.23
C ARG A 30 -12.93 -5.94 2.99
N ASP A 31 -13.05 -5.76 4.31
CA ASP A 31 -13.80 -6.68 5.15
C ASP A 31 -15.30 -6.65 4.83
N ASP A 32 -15.91 -7.83 4.77
CA ASP A 32 -17.35 -8.06 4.53
C ASP A 32 -18.21 -7.88 5.79
N GLY A 33 -17.61 -7.51 6.93
CA GLY A 33 -18.25 -7.47 8.24
C GLY A 33 -18.30 -8.83 8.95
N ARG A 34 -17.79 -9.88 8.29
CA ARG A 34 -17.73 -11.26 8.79
C ARG A 34 -16.30 -11.79 8.93
N GLY A 35 -15.29 -10.92 8.84
CA GLY A 35 -13.88 -11.29 8.86
C GLY A 35 -13.39 -11.92 7.55
N ARG A 36 -14.00 -11.58 6.41
CA ARG A 36 -13.68 -12.13 5.08
C ARG A 36 -13.55 -11.01 4.06
N CYS A 37 -12.74 -11.24 3.04
CA CYS A 37 -12.58 -10.27 1.96
C CYS A 37 -13.72 -10.34 0.94
N VAL A 38 -14.41 -9.21 0.68
CA VAL A 38 -15.53 -9.12 -0.28
C VAL A 38 -15.17 -9.45 -1.72
N ARG A 39 -13.89 -9.31 -2.11
CA ARG A 39 -13.43 -9.61 -3.48
C ARG A 39 -12.93 -11.04 -3.64
N CYS A 40 -12.34 -11.60 -2.59
CA CYS A 40 -11.87 -12.99 -2.57
C CYS A 40 -13.04 -13.98 -2.39
N THR A 41 -14.23 -13.53 -1.97
CA THR A 41 -15.44 -14.34 -1.95
C THR A 41 -16.07 -14.54 -3.33
N LEU A 42 -15.60 -13.83 -4.37
CA LEU A 42 -16.13 -13.99 -5.74
C LEU A 42 -15.54 -15.26 -6.40
N PRO A 43 -16.39 -16.17 -6.91
CA PRO A 43 -15.92 -17.34 -7.65
C PRO A 43 -15.09 -16.89 -8.87
N GLY A 44 -13.97 -17.59 -9.12
CA GLY A 44 -13.03 -17.25 -10.19
C GLY A 44 -11.96 -16.21 -9.80
N ARG A 45 -11.91 -15.71 -8.56
CA ARG A 45 -10.86 -14.80 -8.06
C ARG A 45 -10.23 -15.31 -6.76
N GLY A 46 -9.29 -16.23 -6.90
CA GLY A 46 -8.48 -16.76 -5.78
C GLY A 46 -9.23 -17.75 -4.88
N THR A 47 -8.77 -17.90 -3.63
CA THR A 47 -9.34 -18.78 -2.61
C THR A 47 -10.69 -18.24 -2.13
N PRO A 48 -11.82 -18.90 -2.41
CA PRO A 48 -13.13 -18.45 -1.99
C PRO A 48 -13.21 -18.29 -0.46
N GLY A 49 -13.55 -17.09 0.01
CA GLY A 49 -13.79 -16.85 1.44
C GLY A 49 -12.54 -16.70 2.30
N GLU A 50 -11.41 -16.32 1.70
CA GLU A 50 -10.19 -15.93 2.40
C GLU A 50 -10.51 -14.99 3.57
N ARG A 51 -9.92 -15.28 4.74
CA ARG A 51 -10.07 -14.42 5.92
C ARG A 51 -9.44 -13.06 5.67
N TRP A 52 -10.08 -12.01 6.13
CA TRP A 52 -9.51 -10.67 6.12
C TRP A 52 -8.56 -10.52 7.32
N PRO A 53 -7.35 -9.95 7.15
CA PRO A 53 -6.79 -9.39 5.91
C PRO A 53 -6.32 -10.48 4.94
N CYS A 54 -6.82 -10.44 3.70
CA CYS A 54 -6.37 -11.35 2.64
C CYS A 54 -4.99 -10.90 2.10
N GLY A 55 -4.25 -11.81 1.47
CA GLY A 55 -2.90 -11.53 0.92
C GLY A 55 -2.77 -10.19 0.17
N PRO A 56 -3.68 -9.85 -0.78
CA PRO A 56 -3.63 -8.57 -1.49
C PRO A 56 -3.81 -7.34 -0.59
N ALA A 57 -4.70 -7.42 0.41
CA ALA A 57 -4.93 -6.33 1.37
C ALA A 57 -3.75 -6.18 2.33
N ALA A 58 -3.14 -7.29 2.76
CA ALA A 58 -1.94 -7.29 3.59
C ALA A 58 -0.75 -6.67 2.84
N LEU A 59 -0.56 -7.04 1.57
CA LEU A 59 0.52 -6.50 0.73
C LEU A 59 0.34 -5.00 0.49
N ALA A 60 -0.89 -4.56 0.18
CA ALA A 60 -1.18 -3.16 -0.05
C ALA A 60 -1.00 -2.31 1.21
N ARG A 61 -1.34 -2.83 2.41
CA ARG A 61 -1.01 -2.18 3.68
C ARG A 61 0.49 -2.05 3.90
N ALA A 62 1.25 -3.13 3.71
CA ALA A 62 2.70 -3.10 3.83
C ALA A 62 3.33 -2.08 2.84
N ALA A 63 2.82 -2.01 1.61
CA ALA A 63 3.24 -1.04 0.63
C ALA A 63 2.97 0.41 1.07
N GLN A 64 1.81 0.69 1.67
CA GLN A 64 1.51 2.02 2.23
C GLN A 64 2.45 2.38 3.38
N GLU A 65 2.80 1.44 4.26
CA GLU A 65 3.78 1.69 5.33
C GLU A 65 5.18 1.99 4.77
N VAL A 66 5.62 1.26 3.74
CA VAL A 66 6.88 1.53 3.04
C VAL A 66 6.85 2.90 2.36
N ALA A 67 5.75 3.25 1.69
CA ALA A 67 5.59 4.55 1.04
C ALA A 67 5.63 5.70 2.08
N ALA A 68 4.92 5.55 3.20
CA ALA A 68 4.90 6.54 4.28
C ALA A 68 6.30 6.74 4.90
N ARG A 69 7.06 5.67 5.09
CA ARG A 69 8.47 5.71 5.53
C ARG A 69 9.37 6.40 4.51
N THR A 70 9.16 6.12 3.23
CA THR A 70 9.95 6.71 2.13
C THR A 70 9.68 8.21 2.00
N TRP A 71 8.42 8.62 2.10
CA TRP A 71 8.06 10.04 2.14
C TRP A 71 8.65 10.73 3.37
N SER A 72 8.53 10.12 4.55
CA SER A 72 9.12 10.67 5.79
C SER A 72 10.63 10.88 5.63
N HIS A 73 11.35 9.92 5.03
CA HIS A 73 12.80 10.05 4.81
C HIS A 73 13.17 11.11 3.76
N ARG A 74 12.35 11.28 2.71
CA ARG A 74 12.57 12.31 1.67
C ARG A 74 12.27 13.72 2.17
N ASP A 75 11.30 13.88 3.06
CA ASP A 75 10.93 15.17 3.64
C ASP A 75 12.05 15.76 4.51
N PHE A 76 12.83 14.90 5.21
CA PHE A 76 14.01 15.34 5.98
C PHE A 76 15.27 15.61 5.14
N THR A 77 15.33 15.19 3.88
CA THR A 77 16.54 15.33 3.02
C THR A 77 16.43 16.49 2.01
N HIS A 78 15.32 17.22 1.99
CA HIS A 78 15.16 18.38 1.12
C HIS A 78 15.33 19.70 1.91
N PRO A 79 16.41 20.48 1.71
CA PRO A 79 16.34 21.89 2.06
C PRO A 79 15.28 22.53 1.15
N GLY A 80 14.17 22.99 1.74
CA GLY A 80 13.06 23.64 1.04
C GLY A 80 13.54 24.60 -0.05
N PRO A 81 12.88 24.67 -1.23
CA PRO A 81 13.15 25.78 -2.12
C PRO A 81 12.53 27.01 -1.45
N ALA A 82 13.43 27.78 -0.83
CA ALA A 82 13.33 29.16 -0.43
C ALA A 82 12.04 29.89 -0.81
N SER A 83 11.35 30.39 0.23
CA SER A 83 10.56 31.62 0.13
C SER A 83 11.44 32.75 -0.42
N HIS A 84 11.47 32.94 -1.73
CA HIS A 84 11.91 34.19 -2.31
C HIS A 84 10.72 35.14 -2.34
N LYS A 85 10.73 36.12 -1.43
CA LYS A 85 9.91 37.33 -1.53
C LYS A 85 10.14 37.96 -2.90
N ALA A 86 9.11 38.11 -3.71
CA ALA A 86 9.09 39.11 -4.77
C ALA A 86 8.37 40.36 -4.21
N GLY A 87 9.13 41.45 -4.08
CA GLY A 87 8.70 42.77 -3.62
C GLY A 87 7.89 43.56 -4.67
N PRO A 88 7.74 44.88 -4.47
CA PRO A 88 6.55 45.65 -4.86
C PRO A 88 6.59 46.19 -6.30
N VAL A 89 5.41 46.58 -6.80
CA VAL A 89 5.21 47.51 -7.93
C VAL A 89 4.28 48.61 -7.46
#